data_AF-A0A7S0MUI1-F1
#
_entry.id   AF-A0A7S0MUI1-F1
#
_cell.length_a   1.000
_cell.length_b   1.000
_cell.length_c   1.000
_cell.angle_alpha   90.00
_cell.angle_beta   90.00
_cell.angle_gamma   90.00
#
_symmetry.space_group_name_H-M   'P 1'
#
loop_
_entity.id
_entity.type
_entity.pdbx_description
1 polymer ?
#
loop_
_entity_poly.entity_id
_entity_poly.type
_entity_poly.pdbx_seq_one_letter_code
_entity_poly.pdbx_strand_id
1 'polypeptide(L)'
;MTLKKNHAKDVEILNREQTEEWKGWMQIVFLMYHYYDAQEFYAPIRVFVSCYVWMTGFGNFSFFYVKGDFSWYRAAAMLWRLNFVTIFLMLAMDTWYQLYYIVPLHTFYFLLVYTVMAIRSEVNRSPAMLQVKLALLFLVVFLVWDIPGVFAVPFGFLSPALLHDWHFRTYLDHYSAPLGMLFAFCFPVLRLWFAAVERLPTARQWAVKLAVGAALAGAAGASM
;
A
#
# COMPACT_ATOMS: atom_id res chain seq x y z
N MET A 1 12.04 -5.22 -16.15
CA MET A 1 12.53 -5.35 -17.53
C MET A 1 11.36 -4.94 -18.41
N THR A 2 11.18 -3.64 -18.64
CA THR A 2 10.07 -3.08 -19.42
C THR A 2 10.29 -3.42 -20.89
N LEU A 3 9.42 -4.25 -21.48
CA LEU A 3 9.48 -4.66 -22.89
C LEU A 3 8.96 -3.57 -23.86
N LYS A 4 8.48 -2.43 -23.35
CA LYS A 4 8.17 -1.24 -24.16
C LYS A 4 9.33 -0.25 -24.14
N LYS A 5 9.70 0.27 -25.31
CA LYS A 5 10.61 1.42 -25.45
C LYS A 5 9.98 2.63 -24.75
N ASN A 6 10.58 3.09 -23.66
CA ASN A 6 10.23 4.36 -23.02
C ASN A 6 10.42 5.49 -24.04
N HIS A 7 9.37 6.26 -24.33
CA HIS A 7 9.54 7.53 -25.03
C HIS A 7 10.16 8.53 -24.05
N ALA A 8 10.92 9.52 -24.52
CA ALA A 8 11.63 10.49 -23.68
C ALA A 8 10.73 11.34 -22.74
N LYS A 9 9.41 11.21 -22.84
CA LYS A 9 8.41 11.80 -21.94
C LYS A 9 8.04 10.90 -20.73
N ASP A 10 8.54 9.67 -20.68
CA ASP A 10 8.07 8.62 -19.74
C ASP A 10 9.01 8.37 -18.55
N VAL A 11 9.98 9.24 -18.29
CA VAL A 11 10.82 9.18 -17.08
C VAL A 11 10.05 9.81 -15.90
N GLU A 12 8.86 9.29 -15.66
CA GLU A 12 8.00 9.70 -14.57
C GLU A 12 8.28 8.80 -13.35
N ILE A 13 8.54 9.42 -12.20
CA ILE A 13 8.79 8.68 -10.95
C ILE A 13 7.55 7.86 -10.61
N LEU A 14 7.77 6.58 -10.27
CA LEU A 14 6.74 5.56 -10.06
C LEU A 14 5.77 5.49 -11.24
N ASN A 15 6.30 5.19 -12.42
CA ASN A 15 5.49 4.99 -13.62
C ASN A 15 4.45 3.88 -13.35
N ARG A 16 3.19 4.18 -13.70
CA ARG A 16 2.08 3.26 -13.55
C ARG A 16 2.36 1.90 -14.20
N GLU A 17 2.93 1.88 -15.40
CA GLU A 17 3.24 0.61 -16.10
C GLU A 17 4.23 -0.24 -15.27
N GLN A 18 5.28 0.37 -14.72
CA GLN A 18 6.26 -0.31 -13.87
C GLN A 18 5.63 -0.84 -12.57
N THR A 19 4.74 -0.05 -11.95
CA THR A 19 4.07 -0.50 -10.71
C THR A 19 3.10 -1.64 -10.96
N GLU A 20 2.42 -1.69 -12.12
CA GLU A 20 1.54 -2.80 -12.48
C GLU A 20 2.35 -4.05 -12.86
N GLU A 21 3.48 -3.90 -13.56
CA GLU A 21 4.43 -5.01 -13.79
C GLU A 21 4.92 -5.58 -12.46
N TRP A 22 5.34 -4.73 -11.52
CA TRP A 22 5.81 -5.15 -10.20
C TRP A 22 4.75 -5.93 -9.42
N LYS A 23 3.48 -5.49 -9.46
CA LYS A 23 2.37 -6.26 -8.89
C LYS A 23 2.23 -7.64 -9.51
N GLY A 24 2.35 -7.74 -10.83
CA GLY A 24 2.31 -9.02 -11.55
C GLY A 24 3.44 -9.95 -11.11
N TRP A 25 4.67 -9.45 -11.00
CA TRP A 25 5.81 -10.23 -10.52
C TRP A 25 5.61 -10.73 -9.09
N MET A 26 5.15 -9.89 -8.17
CA MET A 26 4.86 -10.33 -6.81
C MET A 26 3.81 -11.44 -6.76
N GLN A 27 2.77 -11.39 -7.60
CA GLN A 27 1.77 -12.46 -7.67
C GLN A 27 2.36 -13.80 -8.11
N ILE A 28 3.27 -13.79 -9.09
CA ILE A 28 3.97 -15.01 -9.53
C ILE A 28 4.82 -15.57 -8.39
N VAL A 29 5.56 -14.72 -7.67
CA VAL A 29 6.38 -15.15 -6.53
C VAL A 29 5.49 -15.70 -5.40
N PHE A 30 4.37 -15.05 -5.07
CA PHE A 30 3.43 -15.59 -4.08
C PHE A 30 2.93 -16.98 -4.47
N LEU A 31 2.61 -17.21 -5.74
CA LEU A 31 2.17 -18.52 -6.21
C LEU A 31 3.28 -19.57 -6.08
N MET A 32 4.51 -19.24 -6.50
CA MET A 32 5.65 -20.16 -6.40
C MET A 32 5.96 -20.52 -4.94
N TYR A 33 5.94 -19.54 -4.04
CA TYR A 33 6.17 -19.76 -2.61
C TYR A 33 5.19 -20.77 -2.01
N HIS A 34 3.88 -20.64 -2.30
CA HIS A 34 2.87 -21.58 -1.80
C HIS A 34 2.91 -22.93 -2.52
N TYR A 35 3.29 -22.96 -3.81
CA TYR A 35 3.40 -24.21 -4.57
C TYR A 35 4.55 -25.10 -4.08
N TYR A 36 5.71 -24.50 -3.77
CA TYR A 36 6.89 -25.22 -3.33
C TYR A 36 7.04 -25.35 -1.80
N ASP A 37 6.12 -24.78 -1.03
CA ASP A 37 6.18 -24.71 0.44
C ASP A 37 7.54 -24.21 0.97
N ALA A 38 8.10 -23.20 0.29
CA ALA A 38 9.48 -22.76 0.50
C ALA A 38 9.58 -21.80 1.71
N GLN A 39 9.54 -22.35 2.93
CA GLN A 39 9.50 -21.57 4.18
C GLN A 39 10.64 -20.57 4.36
N GLU A 40 11.82 -20.85 3.78
CA GLU A 40 12.98 -19.94 3.80
C GLU A 40 12.68 -18.57 3.15
N PHE A 41 11.73 -18.51 2.23
CA PHE A 41 11.32 -17.30 1.55
C PHE A 41 10.23 -16.51 2.28
N TYR A 42 9.84 -16.92 3.50
CA TYR A 42 8.79 -16.26 4.26
C TYR A 42 9.08 -14.75 4.45
N ALA A 43 10.28 -14.38 4.90
CA ALA A 43 10.62 -12.98 5.15
C ALA A 43 10.53 -12.10 3.88
N PRO A 44 11.14 -12.47 2.73
CA PRO A 44 10.94 -11.77 1.46
C PRO A 44 9.47 -11.65 1.03
N ILE A 45 8.69 -12.73 1.19
CA ILE A 45 7.27 -12.75 0.85
C ILE A 45 6.49 -11.74 1.71
N ARG A 46 6.79 -11.65 3.00
CA ARG A 46 6.20 -10.66 3.89
C ARG A 46 6.52 -9.23 3.47
N VAL A 47 7.75 -8.96 3.02
CA VAL A 47 8.11 -7.65 2.45
C VAL A 47 7.27 -7.34 1.21
N PHE A 48 7.08 -8.31 0.31
CA PHE A 48 6.22 -8.12 -0.87
C PHE A 48 4.76 -7.86 -0.51
N VAL A 49 4.21 -8.55 0.49
CA VAL A 49 2.85 -8.28 0.98
C VAL A 49 2.76 -6.83 1.48
N SER A 50 3.72 -6.40 2.31
CA SER A 50 3.78 -5.03 2.81
C SER A 50 3.92 -4.00 1.69
N CYS A 51 4.77 -4.24 0.69
CA CYS A 51 4.89 -3.38 -0.50
C CYS A 51 3.57 -3.28 -1.28
N TYR A 52 2.83 -4.39 -1.40
CA TYR A 52 1.55 -4.40 -2.11
C TYR A 52 0.48 -3.62 -1.32
N VAL A 53 0.42 -3.80 0.00
CA VAL A 53 -0.46 -3.02 0.88
C VAL A 53 -0.10 -1.53 0.80
N TRP A 54 1.18 -1.19 0.82
CA TRP A 54 1.66 0.18 0.63
C TRP A 54 1.20 0.77 -0.71
N MET A 55 1.33 0.03 -1.82
CA MET A 55 0.82 0.46 -3.13
C MET A 55 -0.70 0.60 -3.17
N THR A 56 -1.42 -0.20 -2.38
CA THR A 56 -2.87 -0.09 -2.22
C THR A 56 -3.21 1.25 -1.55
N GLY A 57 -2.49 1.61 -0.49
CA GLY A 57 -2.59 2.93 0.14
C GLY A 57 -2.26 4.08 -0.82
N PHE A 58 -1.07 4.02 -1.42
CA PHE A 58 -0.56 5.04 -2.34
C PHE A 58 -1.47 5.27 -3.55
N GLY A 59 -1.83 4.20 -4.26
CA GLY A 59 -2.58 4.28 -5.52
C GLY A 59 -4.02 4.74 -5.34
N ASN A 60 -4.73 4.18 -4.34
CA ASN A 60 -6.11 4.56 -4.08
C ASN A 60 -6.21 5.97 -3.49
N PHE A 61 -5.31 6.35 -2.57
CA PHE A 61 -5.28 7.71 -2.04
C PHE A 61 -5.00 8.74 -3.14
N SER A 62 -3.98 8.52 -3.97
CA SER A 62 -3.64 9.42 -5.08
C SER A 62 -4.82 9.58 -6.03
N PHE A 63 -5.55 8.50 -6.33
CA PHE A 63 -6.76 8.55 -7.12
C PHE A 63 -7.84 9.43 -6.47
N PHE A 64 -8.18 9.19 -5.20
CA PHE A 64 -9.24 9.93 -4.51
C PHE A 64 -8.86 11.39 -4.28
N TYR A 65 -7.58 11.68 -4.05
CA TYR A 65 -7.07 13.03 -3.88
C TYR A 65 -7.14 13.85 -5.18
N VAL A 66 -6.74 13.26 -6.32
CA VAL A 66 -6.72 13.97 -7.62
C VAL A 66 -8.10 14.03 -8.26
N LYS A 67 -8.84 12.91 -8.29
CA LYS A 67 -10.12 12.83 -9.02
C LYS A 67 -11.33 13.16 -8.17
N GLY A 68 -11.26 13.01 -6.84
CA GLY A 68 -12.37 13.31 -5.94
C GLY A 68 -13.62 12.44 -6.16
N ASP A 69 -13.51 11.32 -6.88
CA ASP A 69 -14.64 10.44 -7.20
C ASP A 69 -14.77 9.35 -6.14
N PHE A 70 -15.82 9.46 -5.32
CA PHE A 70 -16.18 8.53 -4.25
C PHE A 70 -17.38 7.64 -4.60
N SER A 71 -17.73 7.53 -5.88
CA SER A 71 -18.88 6.76 -6.35
C SER A 71 -18.87 5.31 -5.85
N TRP A 72 -20.02 4.87 -5.35
CA TRP A 72 -20.25 3.48 -4.97
C TRP A 72 -19.95 2.50 -6.11
N TYR A 73 -20.32 2.84 -7.35
CA TYR A 73 -20.08 1.98 -8.51
C TYR A 73 -18.60 1.62 -8.67
N ARG A 74 -17.72 2.61 -8.47
CA ARG A 74 -16.27 2.42 -8.53
C ARG A 74 -15.79 1.52 -7.40
N ALA A 75 -16.27 1.76 -6.18
CA ALA A 75 -15.91 0.94 -5.02
C ALA A 75 -16.32 -0.52 -5.24
N ALA A 76 -17.55 -0.77 -5.69
CA ALA A 76 -18.05 -2.09 -6.01
C ALA A 76 -17.25 -2.76 -7.14
N ALA A 77 -16.92 -2.04 -8.22
CA ALA A 77 -16.11 -2.57 -9.31
C ALA A 77 -14.69 -2.95 -8.85
N MET A 78 -14.08 -2.19 -7.94
CA MET A 78 -12.78 -2.51 -7.37
C MET A 78 -12.84 -3.73 -6.44
N LEU A 79 -13.85 -3.79 -5.57
CA LEU A 79 -14.08 -4.94 -4.69
C LEU A 79 -14.31 -6.21 -5.50
N TRP A 80 -15.13 -6.13 -6.55
CA TRP A 80 -15.35 -7.23 -7.48
C TRP A 80 -14.04 -7.69 -8.12
N ARG A 81 -13.28 -6.76 -8.71
CA ARG A 81 -11.99 -7.07 -9.36
C ARG A 81 -11.01 -7.75 -8.40
N LEU A 82 -10.90 -7.28 -7.16
CA LEU A 82 -9.98 -7.86 -6.18
C LEU A 82 -10.39 -9.27 -5.75
N ASN A 83 -11.70 -9.52 -5.62
CA ASN A 83 -12.22 -10.73 -5.01
C ASN A 83 -12.71 -11.78 -6.01
N PHE A 84 -12.86 -11.43 -7.29
CA PHE A 84 -13.50 -12.25 -8.31
C PHE A 84 -12.99 -13.70 -8.28
N VAL A 85 -11.70 -13.90 -8.53
CA VAL A 85 -11.11 -15.24 -8.61
C VAL A 85 -11.15 -15.95 -7.26
N THR A 86 -10.88 -15.24 -6.17
CA THR A 86 -10.81 -15.82 -4.82
C THR A 86 -12.15 -16.34 -4.34
N ILE A 87 -13.26 -15.65 -4.64
CA ILE A 87 -14.60 -16.13 -4.31
C ILE A 87 -14.88 -17.45 -5.04
N PHE A 88 -14.56 -17.56 -6.34
CA PHE A 88 -14.75 -18.81 -7.06
C PHE A 88 -13.82 -19.93 -6.57
N LEU A 89 -12.56 -19.63 -6.23
CA LEU A 89 -11.64 -20.62 -5.69
C LEU A 89 -12.11 -21.15 -4.32
N MET A 90 -12.56 -20.24 -3.46
CA MET A 90 -13.14 -20.56 -2.16
C MET A 90 -14.34 -21.50 -2.29
N LEU A 91 -15.26 -21.18 -3.20
CA LEU A 91 -16.46 -22.00 -3.46
C LEU A 91 -16.11 -23.34 -4.12
N ALA A 92 -15.15 -23.37 -5.04
CA ALA A 92 -14.76 -24.59 -5.75
C ALA A 92 -13.98 -25.56 -4.86
N MET A 93 -13.18 -25.05 -3.92
CA MET A 93 -12.36 -25.85 -3.01
C MET A 93 -13.02 -26.11 -1.65
N ASP A 94 -14.22 -25.56 -1.41
CA ASP A 94 -14.93 -25.60 -0.12
C ASP A 94 -14.03 -25.20 1.06
N THR A 95 -13.33 -24.07 0.90
CA THR A 95 -12.39 -23.54 1.90
C THR A 95 -12.81 -22.19 2.45
N TRP A 96 -12.21 -21.77 3.55
CA TRP A 96 -12.48 -20.46 4.15
C TRP A 96 -11.79 -19.34 3.37
N TYR A 97 -12.47 -18.19 3.22
CA TYR A 97 -11.92 -17.00 2.55
C TYR A 97 -10.57 -16.54 3.10
N GLN A 98 -10.34 -16.67 4.42
CA GLN A 98 -9.09 -16.27 5.07
C GLN A 98 -7.87 -17.11 4.66
N LEU A 99 -8.06 -18.30 4.10
CA LEU A 99 -6.97 -19.12 3.58
C LEU A 99 -6.21 -18.37 2.47
N TYR A 100 -6.93 -17.61 1.66
CA TYR A 100 -6.38 -16.74 0.61
C TYR A 100 -6.04 -15.34 1.10
N TYR A 101 -5.45 -15.24 2.30
CA TYR A 101 -5.36 -14.02 3.12
C TYR A 101 -4.91 -12.72 2.43
N ILE A 102 -4.09 -12.81 1.37
CA ILE A 102 -3.60 -11.66 0.61
C ILE A 102 -4.80 -10.84 0.09
N VAL A 103 -5.84 -11.50 -0.39
CA VAL A 103 -7.02 -10.85 -0.98
C VAL A 103 -7.94 -10.17 0.06
N PRO A 104 -8.30 -10.84 1.19
CA PRO A 104 -8.93 -10.18 2.33
C PRO A 104 -8.12 -8.98 2.84
N LEU A 105 -6.79 -9.09 2.91
CA LEU A 105 -5.92 -8.01 3.37
C LEU A 105 -5.99 -6.79 2.42
N HIS A 106 -5.90 -7.00 1.11
CA HIS A 106 -6.07 -5.91 0.13
C HIS A 106 -7.45 -5.28 0.18
N THR A 107 -8.49 -6.10 0.33
CA THR A 107 -9.87 -5.61 0.46
C THR A 107 -10.01 -4.73 1.70
N PHE A 108 -9.44 -5.16 2.83
CA PHE A 108 -9.45 -4.41 4.07
C PHE A 108 -8.76 -3.04 3.93
N TYR A 109 -7.53 -2.99 3.42
CA TYR A 109 -6.83 -1.72 3.28
C TYR A 109 -7.41 -0.82 2.19
N PHE A 110 -8.01 -1.39 1.13
CA PHE A 110 -8.79 -0.62 0.17
C PHE A 110 -9.98 0.07 0.86
N LEU A 111 -10.76 -0.67 1.66
CA LEU A 111 -11.89 -0.13 2.39
C LEU A 111 -11.46 0.91 3.43
N LEU A 112 -10.34 0.70 4.11
CA LEU A 112 -9.76 1.66 5.05
C LEU A 112 -9.43 2.98 4.34
N VAL A 113 -8.70 2.93 3.22
CA VAL A 113 -8.35 4.13 2.44
C VAL A 113 -9.61 4.82 1.89
N TYR A 114 -10.55 4.04 1.35
CA TYR A 114 -11.83 4.55 0.86
C TYR A 114 -12.59 5.26 1.97
N THR A 115 -12.72 4.65 3.14
CA THR A 115 -13.46 5.20 4.29
C THR A 115 -12.83 6.49 4.79
N VAL A 116 -11.51 6.52 4.98
CA VAL A 116 -10.77 7.72 5.43
C VAL A 116 -10.97 8.89 4.47
N MET A 117 -10.94 8.61 3.16
CA MET A 117 -11.07 9.65 2.14
C MET A 117 -12.54 10.05 1.89
N ALA A 118 -13.48 9.12 2.00
CA ALA A 118 -14.91 9.39 1.80
C ALA A 118 -15.53 10.16 2.98
N ILE A 119 -15.13 9.87 4.22
CA ILE A 119 -15.60 10.60 5.40
C ILE A 119 -15.18 12.07 5.28
N ARG A 120 -16.17 12.97 5.24
CA ARG A 120 -15.95 14.43 5.15
C ARG A 120 -15.03 14.78 3.98
N SER A 121 -15.37 14.33 2.77
CA SER A 121 -14.56 14.53 1.55
C SER A 121 -14.23 15.99 1.24
N GLU A 122 -15.07 16.94 1.65
CA GLU A 122 -14.86 18.39 1.54
C GLU A 122 -13.55 18.86 2.18
N VAL A 123 -13.20 18.24 3.32
CA VAL A 123 -12.02 18.55 4.12
C VAL A 123 -10.72 18.18 3.40
N ASN A 124 -10.77 17.23 2.46
CA ASN A 124 -9.61 16.77 1.70
C ASN A 124 -9.05 17.86 0.75
N ARG A 125 -9.81 18.94 0.49
CA ARG A 125 -9.36 20.07 -0.32
C ARG A 125 -8.31 20.93 0.38
N SER A 126 -8.31 20.96 1.71
CA SER A 126 -7.33 21.72 2.50
C SER A 126 -6.15 20.82 2.88
N PRO A 127 -4.90 21.14 2.47
CA PRO A 127 -3.74 20.33 2.80
C PRO A 127 -3.53 20.17 4.31
N ALA A 128 -3.78 21.22 5.09
CA ALA A 128 -3.63 21.18 6.55
C ALA A 128 -4.62 20.21 7.20
N MET A 129 -5.88 20.21 6.74
CA MET A 129 -6.87 19.30 7.30
C MET A 129 -6.66 17.84 6.86
N LEU A 130 -6.11 17.64 5.66
CA LEU A 130 -5.71 16.32 5.20
C LEU A 130 -4.55 15.75 6.04
N GLN A 131 -3.58 16.58 6.44
CA GLN A 131 -2.54 16.18 7.39
C GLN A 131 -3.12 15.76 8.75
N VAL A 132 -4.11 16.50 9.27
CA VAL A 132 -4.80 16.12 10.50
C VAL A 132 -5.53 14.79 10.34
N LYS A 133 -6.21 14.54 9.21
CA LYS A 133 -6.83 13.24 8.92
C LYS A 133 -5.82 12.11 8.87
N LEU A 134 -4.66 12.32 8.24
CA LEU A 134 -3.59 11.33 8.20
C LEU A 134 -3.03 11.07 9.61
N ALA A 135 -2.77 12.11 10.40
CA ALA A 135 -2.32 11.97 11.78
C ALA A 135 -3.34 11.22 12.65
N LEU A 136 -4.64 11.51 12.49
CA LEU A 136 -5.71 10.77 13.14
C LEU A 136 -5.77 9.31 12.69
N LEU A 137 -5.54 9.03 11.40
CA LEU A 137 -5.45 7.66 10.91
C LEU A 137 -4.28 6.91 11.57
N PHE A 138 -3.09 7.51 11.66
CA PHE A 138 -1.96 6.92 12.36
C PHE A 138 -2.28 6.67 13.84
N LEU A 139 -2.95 7.61 14.51
CA LEU A 139 -3.40 7.44 15.88
C LEU A 139 -4.38 6.28 16.03
N VAL A 140 -5.39 6.18 15.15
CA VAL A 140 -6.37 5.07 15.18
C VAL A 140 -5.68 3.73 14.95
N VAL A 141 -4.74 3.67 13.99
CA VAL A 141 -3.97 2.46 13.70
C VAL A 141 -3.13 2.05 14.93
N PHE A 142 -2.45 3.00 15.56
CA PHE A 142 -1.70 2.74 16.79
C PHE A 142 -2.61 2.23 17.92
N LEU A 143 -3.74 2.92 18.17
CA LEU A 143 -4.67 2.53 19.23
C LEU A 143 -5.27 1.13 19.01
N VAL A 144 -5.59 0.78 17.77
CA VAL A 144 -6.28 -0.48 17.45
C VAL A 144 -5.34 -1.68 17.40
N TRP A 145 -4.11 -1.53 16.88
CA TRP A 145 -3.18 -2.65 16.71
C TRP A 145 -2.10 -2.74 17.79
N ASP A 146 -1.58 -1.62 18.31
CA ASP A 146 -0.47 -1.65 19.29
C ASP A 146 -0.96 -1.75 20.74
N ILE A 147 -2.19 -1.33 21.05
CA ILE A 147 -2.74 -1.46 22.40
C ILE A 147 -3.40 -2.85 22.57
N PRO A 148 -2.92 -3.69 23.51
CA PRO A 148 -3.48 -5.01 23.72
C PRO A 148 -4.96 -4.92 24.14
N GLY A 149 -5.80 -5.76 23.53
CA GLY A 149 -7.23 -5.84 23.83
C GLY A 149 -8.12 -4.85 23.07
N VAL A 150 -7.57 -3.78 22.50
CA VAL A 150 -8.37 -2.80 21.73
C VAL A 150 -8.77 -3.35 20.37
N PHE A 151 -7.95 -4.22 19.76
CA PHE A 151 -8.26 -4.86 18.47
C PHE A 151 -9.60 -5.62 18.47
N ALA A 152 -9.99 -6.19 19.62
CA ALA A 152 -11.26 -6.89 19.76
C ALA A 152 -12.48 -5.96 19.72
N VAL A 153 -12.32 -4.65 19.90
CA VAL A 153 -13.42 -3.69 19.86
C VAL A 153 -14.04 -3.58 18.45
N PRO A 154 -13.29 -3.28 17.39
CA PRO A 154 -13.83 -3.23 16.03
C PRO A 154 -14.09 -4.62 15.42
N PHE A 155 -13.41 -5.68 15.87
CA PHE A 155 -13.46 -7.01 15.24
C PHE A 155 -14.07 -8.11 16.11
N GLY A 156 -14.63 -7.80 17.27
CA GLY A 156 -15.14 -8.78 18.24
C GLY A 156 -16.33 -9.62 17.77
N PHE A 157 -16.91 -9.28 16.62
CA PHE A 157 -17.93 -10.12 15.96
C PHE A 157 -17.34 -11.37 15.29
N LEU A 158 -16.02 -11.44 15.12
CA LEU A 158 -15.32 -12.61 14.59
C LEU A 158 -15.16 -13.68 15.69
N SER A 159 -15.19 -14.96 15.30
CA SER A 159 -14.88 -16.05 16.24
C SER A 159 -13.44 -15.90 16.79
N PRO A 160 -13.12 -16.40 18.00
CA PRO A 160 -11.80 -16.18 18.62
C PRO A 160 -10.61 -16.64 17.76
N ALA A 161 -10.72 -17.79 17.09
CA ALA A 161 -9.68 -18.29 16.18
C ALA A 161 -9.49 -17.37 14.97
N LEU A 162 -10.61 -16.96 14.36
CA LEU A 162 -10.64 -16.05 13.21
C LEU A 162 -10.10 -14.66 13.55
N LEU A 163 -10.39 -14.18 14.76
CA LEU A 163 -9.90 -12.90 15.30
C LEU A 163 -8.40 -12.93 15.53
N HIS A 164 -7.89 -14.02 16.13
CA HIS A 164 -6.46 -14.20 16.37
C HIS A 164 -5.67 -14.19 15.05
N ASP A 165 -6.12 -14.98 14.07
CA ASP A 165 -5.46 -15.06 12.76
C ASP A 165 -5.54 -13.74 12.00
N TRP A 166 -6.68 -13.06 12.09
CA TRP A 166 -6.86 -11.75 11.48
C TRP A 166 -5.98 -10.68 12.12
N HIS A 167 -5.88 -10.68 13.45
CA HIS A 167 -4.98 -9.79 14.19
C HIS A 167 -3.54 -10.03 13.77
N PHE A 168 -3.06 -11.27 13.82
CA PHE A 168 -1.68 -11.61 13.43
C PHE A 168 -1.34 -11.14 12.02
N ARG A 169 -2.23 -11.38 11.04
CA ARG A 169 -1.99 -11.04 9.64
C ARG A 169 -2.01 -9.53 9.40
N THR A 170 -2.94 -8.79 10.03
CA THR A 170 -3.05 -7.33 9.85
C THR A 170 -2.02 -6.57 10.67
N TYR A 171 -1.67 -7.05 11.86
CA TYR A 171 -0.64 -6.46 12.73
C TYR A 171 0.73 -6.40 12.07
N LEU A 172 1.05 -7.28 11.12
CA LEU A 172 2.34 -7.19 10.44
C LEU A 172 2.41 -6.07 9.38
N ASP A 173 1.28 -5.58 8.87
CA ASP A 173 1.21 -4.60 7.76
C ASP A 173 0.38 -3.34 8.08
N HIS A 174 -0.02 -3.14 9.35
CA HIS A 174 -0.95 -2.09 9.77
C HIS A 174 -0.48 -0.66 9.45
N TYR A 175 0.84 -0.43 9.41
CA TYR A 175 1.42 0.85 9.00
C TYR A 175 1.63 1.00 7.49
N SER A 176 1.60 -0.09 6.71
CA SER A 176 1.99 -0.07 5.30
C SER A 176 1.08 0.80 4.45
N ALA A 177 -0.25 0.68 4.62
CA ALA A 177 -1.20 1.51 3.89
C ALA A 177 -1.18 2.99 4.34
N PRO A 178 -1.19 3.33 5.64
CA PRO A 178 -1.01 4.71 6.11
C PRO A 178 0.28 5.37 5.59
N LEU A 179 1.41 4.65 5.58
CA LEU A 179 2.67 5.15 5.01
C LEU A 179 2.56 5.37 3.50
N GLY A 180 1.84 4.50 2.78
CA GLY A 180 1.52 4.71 1.36
C GLY A 180 0.70 5.97 1.11
N MET A 181 -0.28 6.24 1.96
CA MET A 181 -1.10 7.47 1.91
C MET A 181 -0.26 8.72 2.20
N LEU A 182 0.59 8.68 3.22
CA LEU A 182 1.51 9.77 3.56
C LEU A 182 2.48 10.05 2.41
N PHE A 183 3.05 9.00 1.82
CA PHE A 183 3.93 9.16 0.67
C PHE A 183 3.19 9.77 -0.53
N ALA A 184 1.96 9.33 -0.80
CA ALA A 184 1.13 9.90 -1.86
C ALA A 184 0.82 11.39 -1.65
N PHE A 185 0.63 11.81 -0.39
CA PHE A 185 0.46 13.23 -0.05
C PHE A 185 1.72 14.05 -0.34
N CYS A 186 2.91 13.51 -0.02
CA CYS A 186 4.20 14.17 -0.28
C CYS A 186 4.65 14.07 -1.76
N PHE A 187 4.04 13.17 -2.54
CA PHE A 187 4.48 12.83 -3.89
C PHE A 187 4.53 14.00 -4.88
N PRO A 188 3.56 14.94 -4.92
CA PRO A 188 3.63 16.11 -5.79
C PRO A 188 4.85 17.01 -5.49
N VAL A 189 5.15 17.20 -4.20
CA VAL A 189 6.33 17.99 -3.76
C VAL A 189 7.61 17.27 -4.17
N LEU A 190 7.67 15.95 -3.98
CA LEU A 190 8.78 15.13 -4.39
C LEU A 190 9.03 15.24 -5.90
N ARG A 191 7.97 15.18 -6.72
CA ARG A 191 8.06 15.36 -8.17
C ARG A 191 8.61 16.72 -8.58
N LEU A 192 8.17 17.79 -7.92
CA LEU A 192 8.68 19.14 -8.17
C LEU A 192 10.16 19.24 -7.81
N TRP A 193 10.57 18.64 -6.69
CA TRP A 193 11.97 18.59 -6.27
C TRP A 193 12.83 17.83 -7.28
N PHE A 194 12.39 16.65 -7.73
CA PHE A 194 13.12 15.89 -8.76
C PHE A 194 13.22 16.65 -10.08
N ALA A 195 12.15 17.28 -10.54
CA ALA A 195 12.18 18.12 -11.74
C ALA A 195 13.13 19.32 -11.58
N ALA A 196 13.25 19.89 -10.37
CA ALA A 196 14.21 20.95 -10.08
C ALA A 196 15.66 20.42 -10.12
N VAL A 197 15.92 19.23 -9.57
CA VAL A 197 17.25 18.58 -9.58
C VAL A 197 17.67 18.19 -11.00
N GLU A 198 16.74 17.73 -11.85
CA GLU A 198 17.03 17.37 -13.24
C GLU A 198 17.37 18.56 -14.14
N ARG A 199 16.99 19.78 -13.74
CA ARG A 199 17.38 21.02 -14.45
C ARG A 199 18.81 21.47 -14.12
N LEU A 200 19.46 20.88 -13.12
CA LEU A 200 20.82 21.25 -12.73
C LEU A 200 21.85 20.68 -13.71
N PRO A 201 23.05 21.30 -13.82
CA PRO A 201 24.17 20.72 -14.56
C PRO A 201 24.50 19.31 -14.05
N THR A 202 24.89 18.41 -14.97
CA THR A 202 25.09 16.98 -14.70
C THR A 202 25.96 16.71 -13.47
N ALA A 203 27.04 17.49 -13.27
CA ALA A 203 27.91 17.36 -12.09
C ALA A 203 27.18 17.63 -10.76
N ARG A 204 26.35 18.67 -10.71
CA ARG A 204 25.54 19.02 -9.52
C ARG A 204 24.39 18.04 -9.33
N GLN A 205 23.78 17.55 -10.41
CA GLN A 205 22.74 16.53 -10.34
C GLN A 205 23.25 15.25 -9.67
N TRP A 206 24.42 14.76 -10.09
CA TRP A 206 25.05 13.58 -9.48
C TRP A 206 25.49 13.84 -8.04
N ALA A 207 26.06 15.01 -7.74
CA ALA A 207 26.43 15.37 -6.37
C ALA A 207 25.23 15.35 -5.42
N VAL A 208 24.09 15.93 -5.83
CA VAL A 208 22.85 15.92 -5.02
C VAL A 208 22.31 14.49 -4.87
N LYS A 209 22.26 13.71 -5.96
CA LYS A 209 21.80 12.31 -5.91
C LYS A 209 22.66 11.45 -4.99
N LEU A 210 23.99 11.62 -5.04
CA LEU A 210 24.95 10.91 -4.18
C LEU A 210 24.82 11.36 -2.72
N ALA A 211 24.64 12.66 -2.46
CA ALA A 211 24.44 13.17 -1.11
C ALA A 211 23.16 12.63 -0.47
N VAL A 212 22.04 12.62 -1.21
CA VAL A 212 20.78 12.01 -0.73
C VAL A 212 20.95 10.50 -0.53
N GLY A 213 21.60 9.82 -1.47
CA GLY A 213 21.88 8.38 -1.35
C GLY A 213 22.72 8.04 -0.12
N ALA A 214 23.77 8.82 0.14
CA ALA A 214 24.64 8.65 1.31
C ALA A 214 23.89 8.94 2.62
N ALA A 215 23.05 9.98 2.65
CA ALA A 215 22.23 10.30 3.84
C ALA A 215 21.24 9.18 4.16
N LEU A 216 20.58 8.62 3.13
CA LEU A 216 19.65 7.50 3.30
C LEU A 216 20.38 6.21 3.72
N ALA A 217 21.53 5.91 3.13
CA ALA A 217 22.36 4.77 3.52
C ALA A 217 22.89 4.91 4.96
N GLY A 218 23.29 6.12 5.36
CA GLY A 218 23.73 6.41 6.72
C GLY A 218 22.59 6.28 7.74
N ALA A 219 21.38 6.72 7.39
CA ALA A 219 20.21 6.55 8.24
C ALA A 219 19.81 5.07 8.39
N ALA A 220 19.91 4.27 7.32
CA ALA A 220 19.62 2.84 7.36
C ALA A 220 20.69 2.04 8.13
N GLY A 221 21.97 2.42 8.01
CA GLY A 221 23.07 1.80 8.74
C GLY A 221 23.14 2.15 10.22
N ALA A 222 22.49 3.22 10.67
CA ALA A 222 22.39 3.59 12.08
C ALA A 222 21.27 2.83 12.84
N SER A 223 20.44 2.08 12.12
CA SER A 223 19.31 1.30 12.65
C SER A 223 19.50 -0.22 12.61
N MET A 224 20.70 -0.69 12.22
CA MET A 224 21.15 -2.08 12.35
C MET A 224 22.13 -2.21 13.51
#